data_AF-A0A7X5DIE0-F1
#
_entry.id   AF-A0A7X5DIE0-F1
#
_cell.length_a   1.000
_cell.length_b   1.000
_cell.length_c   1.000
_cell.angle_alpha   90.00
_cell.angle_beta   90.00
_cell.angle_gamma   90.00
#
_symmetry.space_group_name_H-M   'P 1'
#
loop_
_entity.id
_entity.type
_entity.pdbx_description
1 polymer ?
#
loop_
_entity_poly.entity_id
_entity_poly.type
_entity_poly.pdbx_seq_one_letter_code
_entity_poly.pdbx_strand_id
1 'polypeptide(L)'
;DFVDAYPQWFIGSNADLPIVGGSILVHDHFQGGGYRFLLMKRPVRQRFALPGLGGVEASIVDWPASVARLRASDRTALGEAACRLMDAWRTFSFEPCGIRAFSPSGISGGSPGKAPDRAGQRPAAPAAAVVPHNTLNPILWREGDDYVMDLVLRNNRTTPERPYGLFHVPEHLFRIKKENIGLIEIMG
;
A
#
# COMPACT_ATOMS: atom_id res chain seq x y z
N ASP A 1 -2.49 -20.73 9.04
CA ASP A 1 -2.01 -19.63 8.18
C ASP A 1 -0.77 -19.02 8.84
N PHE A 2 0.11 -18.30 8.12
CA PHE A 2 1.50 -18.01 8.52
C PHE A 2 1.65 -17.47 9.96
N VAL A 3 0.88 -16.44 10.32
CA VAL A 3 0.95 -15.81 11.65
C VAL A 3 0.34 -16.62 12.79
N ASP A 4 -0.41 -17.70 12.48
CA ASP A 4 -0.84 -18.66 13.50
C ASP A 4 0.30 -19.62 13.84
N ALA A 5 1.06 -20.03 12.82
CA ALA A 5 2.21 -20.92 12.99
C ALA A 5 3.40 -20.19 13.61
N TYR A 6 3.57 -18.90 13.28
CA TYR A 6 4.67 -18.07 13.74
C TYR A 6 4.14 -16.74 14.32
N PRO A 7 3.49 -16.75 15.49
CA PRO A 7 2.86 -15.56 16.08
C PRO A 7 3.87 -14.47 16.47
N GLN A 8 5.14 -14.84 16.65
CA GLN A 8 6.23 -13.91 16.89
C GLN A 8 6.73 -13.21 15.61
N TRP A 9 6.24 -13.60 14.43
CA TRP A 9 6.65 -13.05 13.15
C TRP A 9 5.54 -12.16 12.57
N PHE A 10 5.96 -11.14 11.83
CA PHE A 10 5.07 -10.43 10.92
C PHE A 10 5.22 -10.99 9.51
N ILE A 11 4.21 -10.73 8.70
CA ILE A 11 4.23 -10.92 7.25
C ILE A 11 3.57 -9.71 6.61
N GLY A 12 4.14 -9.21 5.52
CA GLY A 12 3.52 -8.15 4.73
C GLY A 12 3.93 -8.25 3.27
N SER A 13 3.29 -7.45 2.44
CA SER A 13 3.55 -7.43 1.00
C SER A 13 3.84 -6.01 0.52
N ASN A 14 4.63 -5.92 -0.54
CA ASN A 14 4.72 -4.67 -1.27
C ASN A 14 3.44 -4.47 -2.07
N ALA A 15 2.89 -3.26 -1.99
CA ALA A 15 1.74 -2.86 -2.77
C ALA A 15 1.98 -3.12 -4.26
N ASP A 16 0.97 -3.60 -4.99
CA ASP A 16 1.04 -3.67 -6.45
C ASP A 16 1.36 -2.28 -6.98
N LEU A 17 2.49 -2.18 -7.65
CA LEU A 17 2.91 -0.98 -8.36
C LEU A 17 2.58 -1.22 -9.83
N PRO A 18 1.48 -0.68 -10.39
CA PRO A 18 1.18 -0.86 -11.82
C PRO A 18 2.29 -0.33 -12.74
N ILE A 19 3.17 0.54 -12.20
CA ILE A 19 4.17 1.30 -12.96
C ILE A 19 5.60 0.79 -12.70
N VAL A 20 5.85 -0.02 -11.66
CA VAL A 20 7.17 -0.61 -11.43
C VAL A 20 7.20 -1.97 -12.13
N GLY A 21 7.69 -1.95 -13.36
CA GLY A 21 7.74 -3.15 -14.18
C GLY A 21 9.00 -3.96 -13.91
N GLY A 22 8.85 -5.27 -14.13
CA GLY A 22 9.96 -6.15 -14.44
C GLY A 22 10.52 -6.90 -13.24
N SER A 23 9.75 -7.84 -12.69
CA SER A 23 10.37 -9.06 -12.21
C SER A 23 9.53 -10.24 -12.67
N ILE A 24 10.24 -11.30 -13.03
CA ILE A 24 9.84 -12.33 -13.99
C ILE A 24 8.96 -13.41 -13.34
N LEU A 25 8.27 -13.07 -12.25
CA LEU A 25 7.49 -13.98 -11.43
C LEU A 25 6.21 -13.29 -10.99
N VAL A 26 5.10 -13.71 -11.57
CA VAL A 26 3.74 -13.45 -11.10
C VAL A 26 3.52 -14.29 -9.85
N HIS A 27 4.25 -13.98 -8.80
CA HIS A 27 4.14 -14.61 -7.50
C HIS A 27 3.87 -13.53 -6.46
N ASP A 28 3.08 -13.87 -5.45
CA ASP A 28 2.88 -13.01 -4.30
C ASP A 28 4.20 -12.91 -3.53
N HIS A 29 4.82 -11.73 -3.53
CA HIS A 29 6.09 -11.49 -2.83
C HIS A 29 5.82 -10.97 -1.43
N PHE A 30 5.92 -11.86 -0.44
CA PHE A 30 5.83 -11.51 0.98
C PHE A 30 7.22 -11.27 1.59
N GLN A 31 7.28 -10.35 2.53
CA GLN A 31 8.43 -10.16 3.41
C GLN A 31 7.96 -10.31 4.86
N GLY A 32 8.79 -10.90 5.71
CA GLY A 32 8.43 -11.17 7.10
C GLY A 32 9.65 -11.43 7.97
N GLY A 33 9.44 -11.47 9.27
CA GLY A 33 10.49 -11.72 10.25
C GLY A 33 10.04 -11.55 11.69
N GLY A 34 10.88 -11.95 12.64
CA GLY A 34 10.58 -11.88 14.08
C GLY A 34 10.87 -10.53 14.75
N TYR A 35 11.37 -9.54 14.00
CA TYR A 35 11.69 -8.22 14.56
C TYR A 35 10.44 -7.34 14.67
N ARG A 36 10.29 -6.68 15.82
CA ARG A 36 9.23 -5.70 16.07
C ARG A 36 9.69 -4.30 15.67
N PHE A 37 9.20 -3.84 14.52
CA PHE A 37 9.50 -2.54 13.93
C PHE A 37 8.91 -1.36 14.70
N LEU A 38 9.43 -0.16 14.46
CA LEU A 38 8.97 1.05 15.15
C LEU A 38 7.50 1.35 14.87
N LEU A 39 7.05 1.18 13.64
CA LEU A 39 5.64 1.33 13.26
C LEU A 39 4.72 0.49 14.15
N MET A 40 5.07 -0.78 14.42
CA MET A 40 4.26 -1.69 15.24
C MET A 40 4.12 -1.19 16.68
N LYS A 41 5.16 -0.51 17.19
CA LYS A 41 5.22 0.02 18.56
C LYS A 41 4.58 1.39 18.71
N ARG A 42 4.24 2.08 17.61
CA ARG A 42 3.73 3.45 17.67
C ARG A 42 2.33 3.53 18.27
N PRO A 43 2.02 4.62 19.01
CA PRO A 43 0.71 4.81 19.58
C PRO A 43 -0.32 5.15 18.50
N VAL A 44 -1.57 4.90 18.83
CA VAL A 44 -2.73 5.34 18.05
C VAL A 44 -2.92 6.84 18.24
N ARG A 45 -3.01 7.58 17.13
CA ARG A 45 -3.34 9.00 17.10
C ARG A 45 -4.84 9.24 17.23
N GLN A 46 -5.66 8.43 16.54
CA GLN A 46 -7.11 8.59 16.50
C GLN A 46 -7.79 7.25 16.24
N ARG A 47 -8.93 6.98 16.88
CA ARG A 47 -9.79 5.83 16.60
C ARG A 47 -10.97 6.24 15.72
N PHE A 48 -11.45 5.33 14.89
CA PHE A 48 -12.66 5.52 14.10
C PHE A 48 -13.47 4.22 14.05
N ALA A 49 -14.78 4.35 13.82
CA ALA A 49 -15.67 3.21 13.76
C ALA A 49 -15.80 2.65 12.35
N LEU A 50 -15.94 1.34 12.24
CA LEU A 50 -16.38 0.65 11.03
C LEU A 50 -17.78 0.07 11.30
N PRO A 51 -18.86 0.72 10.82
CA PRO A 51 -20.23 0.28 11.10
C PRO A 51 -20.46 -1.18 10.70
N GLY A 52 -21.04 -1.96 11.61
CA GLY A 52 -21.27 -3.40 11.43
C GLY A 52 -20.08 -4.31 11.76
N LEU A 53 -18.93 -3.75 12.15
CA LEU A 53 -17.72 -4.49 12.54
C LEU A 53 -17.32 -4.17 13.99
N GLY A 54 -18.24 -4.37 14.93
CA GLY A 54 -18.04 -3.99 16.35
C GLY A 54 -16.90 -4.72 17.07
N GLY A 55 -16.45 -5.86 16.55
CA GLY A 55 -15.30 -6.62 17.06
C GLY A 55 -13.95 -6.17 16.49
N VAL A 56 -13.91 -5.12 15.66
CA VAL A 56 -12.68 -4.61 15.04
C VAL A 56 -12.38 -3.22 15.59
N GLU A 57 -11.22 -3.07 16.21
CA GLU A 57 -10.67 -1.76 16.52
C GLU A 57 -9.99 -1.19 15.27
N ALA A 58 -10.45 -0.02 14.80
CA ALA A 58 -9.85 0.69 13.67
C ALA A 58 -9.28 2.04 14.12
N SER A 59 -8.06 2.33 13.67
CA SER A 59 -7.31 3.48 14.18
C SER A 59 -6.32 4.04 13.16
N ILE A 60 -5.90 5.29 13.37
CA ILE A 60 -4.82 5.96 12.65
C ILE A 60 -3.59 5.97 13.55
N VAL A 61 -2.46 5.47 13.06
CA VAL A 61 -1.20 5.41 13.82
C VAL A 61 -0.47 6.76 13.75
N ASP A 62 0.19 7.15 14.84
CA ASP A 62 1.09 8.32 14.84
C ASP A 62 2.41 7.98 14.12
N TRP A 63 2.38 8.06 12.79
CA TRP A 63 3.48 7.71 11.90
C TRP A 63 3.62 8.71 10.75
N PRO A 64 4.82 8.94 10.19
CA PRO A 64 5.00 9.89 9.08
C PRO A 64 4.17 9.56 7.83
N ALA A 65 3.90 8.28 7.60
CA ALA A 65 3.01 7.84 6.54
C ALA A 65 1.57 7.66 7.05
N SER A 66 0.61 7.75 6.13
CA SER A 66 -0.80 7.46 6.42
C SER A 66 -1.00 5.96 6.65
N VAL A 67 -1.16 5.56 7.92
CA VAL A 67 -1.37 4.16 8.30
C VAL A 67 -2.66 4.00 9.07
N ALA A 68 -3.52 3.10 8.60
CA ALA A 68 -4.64 2.59 9.35
C ALA A 68 -4.26 1.28 10.04
N ARG A 69 -4.44 1.18 11.35
CA ARG A 69 -4.26 -0.06 12.12
C ARG A 69 -5.60 -0.66 12.47
N LEU A 70 -5.77 -1.92 12.08
CA LEU A 70 -6.89 -2.77 12.43
C LEU A 70 -6.44 -3.78 13.47
N ARG A 71 -7.28 -4.06 14.47
CA ARG A 71 -7.06 -5.10 15.48
C ARG A 71 -8.35 -5.85 15.74
N ALA A 72 -8.27 -7.19 15.74
CA ALA A 72 -9.39 -8.06 16.09
C ALA A 72 -8.89 -9.46 16.49
N SER A 73 -9.62 -10.15 17.35
CA SER A 73 -9.39 -11.57 17.65
C SER A 73 -9.93 -12.49 16.55
N ASP A 74 -10.96 -12.07 15.82
CA ASP A 74 -11.52 -12.79 14.68
C ASP A 74 -10.84 -12.37 13.36
N ARG A 75 -10.15 -13.32 12.73
CA ARG A 75 -9.51 -13.15 11.42
C ARG A 75 -10.50 -12.73 10.34
N THR A 76 -11.73 -13.26 10.36
CA THR A 76 -12.74 -12.99 9.33
C THR A 76 -13.16 -11.53 9.38
N ALA A 77 -13.49 -11.03 10.58
CA ALA A 77 -13.81 -9.64 10.80
C ALA A 77 -12.64 -8.70 10.46
N LEU A 78 -11.40 -9.07 10.80
CA LEU A 78 -10.20 -8.30 10.40
C LEU A 78 -10.06 -8.20 8.89
N GLY A 79 -10.24 -9.31 8.17
CA GLY A 79 -10.18 -9.36 6.71
C GLY A 79 -11.26 -8.50 6.06
N GLU A 80 -12.49 -8.57 6.55
CA GLU A 80 -13.59 -7.72 6.08
C GLU A 80 -13.28 -6.23 6.29
N ALA A 81 -12.79 -5.86 7.47
CA ALA A 81 -12.37 -4.49 7.77
C ALA A 81 -11.27 -4.00 6.81
N ALA A 82 -10.28 -4.84 6.53
CA ALA A 82 -9.19 -4.52 5.61
C ALA A 82 -9.69 -4.32 4.17
N CYS A 83 -10.59 -5.18 3.70
CA CYS A 83 -11.23 -5.03 2.39
C CYS A 83 -12.03 -3.73 2.29
N ARG A 84 -12.86 -3.40 3.29
CA ARG A 84 -13.63 -2.15 3.31
C ARG A 84 -12.73 -0.91 3.25
N LEU A 85 -11.62 -0.91 4.01
CA LEU A 85 -10.65 0.19 3.96
C LEU A 85 -9.94 0.27 2.60
N MET A 86 -9.55 -0.87 2.03
CA MET A 86 -8.94 -0.94 0.71
C MET A 86 -9.89 -0.38 -0.36
N ASP A 87 -11.17 -0.77 -0.36
CA ASP A 87 -12.13 -0.34 -1.37
C ASP A 87 -12.46 1.15 -1.25
N ALA A 88 -12.57 1.66 -0.02
CA ALA A 88 -12.67 3.10 0.23
C ALA A 88 -11.43 3.84 -0.27
N TRP A 89 -10.23 3.35 0.05
CA TRP A 89 -8.98 3.96 -0.39
C TRP A 89 -8.84 3.94 -1.92
N ARG A 90 -9.17 2.84 -2.59
CA ARG A 90 -9.05 2.69 -4.06
C ARG A 90 -9.81 3.75 -4.84
N THR A 91 -10.87 4.32 -4.28
CA THR A 91 -11.71 5.34 -4.93
C THR A 91 -11.49 6.76 -4.38
N PHE A 92 -10.77 6.89 -3.27
CA PHE A 92 -10.54 8.16 -2.59
C PHE A 92 -9.61 9.10 -3.37
N SER A 93 -10.03 10.37 -3.53
CA SER A 93 -9.19 11.45 -4.07
C SER A 93 -9.23 12.64 -3.11
N PHE A 94 -8.10 13.34 -3.01
CA PHE A 94 -7.95 14.55 -2.22
C PHE A 94 -6.88 15.46 -2.83
N GLU A 95 -7.31 16.32 -3.74
CA GLU A 95 -6.49 17.23 -4.52
C GLU A 95 -5.58 18.14 -3.69
N PRO A 96 -5.98 18.68 -2.52
CA PRO A 96 -5.09 19.52 -1.72
C PRO A 96 -3.78 18.81 -1.30
N CYS A 97 -3.78 17.48 -1.20
CA CYS A 97 -2.57 16.68 -0.96
C CYS A 97 -2.02 16.01 -2.22
N GLY A 98 -2.53 16.35 -3.41
CA GLY A 98 -2.13 15.75 -4.67
C GLY A 98 -2.58 14.28 -4.84
N ILE A 99 -3.47 13.77 -3.98
CA ILE A 99 -3.98 12.41 -4.03
C ILE A 99 -5.10 12.34 -5.08
N ARG A 100 -4.96 11.44 -6.05
CA ARG A 100 -6.02 11.08 -6.99
C ARG A 100 -6.08 9.58 -7.15
N ALA A 101 -7.28 9.01 -7.06
CA ALA A 101 -7.49 7.58 -7.25
C ALA A 101 -7.22 7.14 -8.69
N PHE A 102 -7.60 7.97 -9.67
CA PHE A 102 -7.53 7.65 -11.09
C PHE A 102 -6.99 8.82 -11.93
N SER A 103 -6.47 8.51 -13.11
CA SER A 103 -6.23 9.50 -14.18
C SER A 103 -6.57 8.93 -15.55
N PRO A 104 -6.93 9.76 -16.54
CA PRO A 104 -7.12 9.30 -17.91
C PRO A 104 -5.87 8.61 -18.45
N SER A 105 -6.03 7.50 -19.17
CA SER A 105 -4.94 6.83 -19.89
C SER A 105 -4.32 7.79 -20.89
N GLY A 106 -3.02 8.08 -20.74
CA GLY A 106 -2.28 9.04 -21.57
C GLY A 106 -1.69 10.23 -20.81
N ILE A 107 -2.09 10.47 -19.55
CA ILE A 107 -1.54 11.56 -18.70
C ILE A 107 -0.51 11.04 -17.68
N SER A 108 -0.38 9.72 -17.51
CA SER A 108 0.73 9.17 -16.73
C SER A 108 2.03 9.45 -17.49
N GLY A 109 2.81 10.42 -17.03
CA GLY A 109 4.19 10.58 -17.43
C GLY A 109 4.90 9.27 -17.11
N GLY A 110 5.06 8.42 -18.13
CA GLY A 110 5.87 7.23 -18.02
C GLY A 110 7.27 7.66 -17.61
N SER A 111 7.86 6.98 -16.64
CA SER A 111 9.23 7.28 -16.24
C SER A 111 10.14 7.21 -17.48
N PRO A 112 10.93 8.25 -17.77
CA PRO A 112 11.86 8.21 -18.89
C PRO A 112 12.92 7.16 -18.55
N GLY A 113 12.88 6.04 -19.28
CA GLY A 113 13.75 4.87 -19.07
C GLY A 113 13.11 3.51 -19.33
N LYS A 114 11.79 3.40 -19.52
CA LYS A 114 11.15 2.14 -19.94
C LYS A 114 11.04 2.07 -21.46
N ALA A 115 11.67 1.05 -22.06
CA ALA A 115 11.41 0.65 -23.44
C ALA A 115 9.89 0.39 -23.61
N PRO A 116 9.31 0.74 -24.77
CA PRO A 116 7.90 0.46 -25.02
C PRO A 116 7.64 -1.05 -24.89
N ASP A 117 6.55 -1.40 -24.21
CA ASP A 117 6.07 -2.79 -24.15
C ASP A 117 5.96 -3.33 -25.57
N ARG A 118 6.58 -4.50 -25.82
CA ARG A 118 6.45 -5.20 -27.11
C ARG A 118 4.97 -5.50 -27.33
N ALA A 119 4.38 -4.83 -28.31
CA ALA A 119 3.02 -5.05 -28.78
C ALA A 119 2.81 -6.54 -29.09
N GLY A 120 1.88 -7.18 -28.37
CA GLY A 120 1.57 -8.58 -28.59
C GLY A 120 0.49 -9.09 -27.65
N GLN A 121 -0.77 -8.98 -28.09
CA GLN A 121 -1.95 -9.69 -27.59
C GLN A 121 -2.53 -9.23 -26.24
N ARG A 122 -3.36 -8.19 -26.30
CA ARG A 122 -4.45 -8.00 -25.32
C ARG A 122 -5.73 -7.68 -26.11
N PRO A 123 -6.85 -8.41 -25.90
CA PRO A 123 -8.09 -8.13 -26.61
C PRO A 123 -8.62 -6.73 -26.24
N ALA A 124 -9.30 -6.10 -27.19
CA ALA A 124 -9.76 -4.71 -27.13
C ALA A 124 -10.57 -4.42 -25.85
N ALA A 125 -10.15 -3.42 -25.07
CA ALA A 125 -10.90 -2.92 -23.93
C ALA A 125 -11.84 -1.78 -24.36
N PRO A 126 -13.17 -1.86 -24.13
CA PRO A 126 -14.06 -0.72 -24.20
C PRO A 126 -14.22 -0.07 -22.81
N ALA A 127 -14.64 1.22 -22.81
CA ALA A 127 -14.67 2.20 -21.73
C ALA A 127 -13.32 2.93 -21.52
N ALA A 128 -13.38 4.27 -21.47
CA ALA A 128 -12.21 5.16 -21.37
C ALA A 128 -11.20 4.63 -20.36
N ALA A 129 -10.03 4.18 -20.83
CA ALA A 129 -9.07 3.53 -19.96
C ALA A 129 -8.60 4.55 -18.90
N VAL A 130 -8.70 4.17 -17.63
CA VAL A 130 -8.19 4.96 -16.51
C VAL A 130 -7.04 4.22 -15.86
N VAL A 131 -6.03 4.95 -15.40
CA VAL A 131 -4.91 4.41 -14.65
C VAL A 131 -5.23 4.57 -13.15
N PRO A 132 -5.36 3.48 -12.39
CA PRO A 132 -5.51 3.55 -10.94
C PRO A 132 -4.16 3.86 -10.28
N HIS A 133 -4.19 4.68 -9.22
CA HIS A 133 -2.98 5.10 -8.50
C HIS A 133 -2.94 4.63 -7.05
N ASN A 134 -4.09 4.49 -6.40
CA ASN A 134 -4.18 4.12 -4.99
C ASN A 134 -3.89 2.64 -4.80
N THR A 135 -2.97 2.34 -3.89
CA THR A 135 -2.60 0.99 -3.46
C THR A 135 -2.22 1.03 -1.97
N LEU A 136 -1.90 -0.10 -1.34
CA LEU A 136 -1.45 -0.10 0.05
C LEU A 136 -0.48 -1.25 0.34
N ASN A 137 0.30 -1.09 1.40
CA ASN A 137 1.11 -2.16 1.96
C ASN A 137 0.38 -2.76 3.17
N PRO A 138 -0.09 -4.02 3.10
CA PRO A 138 -0.63 -4.70 4.27
C PRO A 138 0.50 -5.37 5.05
N ILE A 139 0.48 -5.21 6.37
CA ILE A 139 1.41 -5.85 7.31
C ILE A 139 0.58 -6.50 8.41
N LEU A 140 0.61 -7.82 8.50
CA LEU A 140 -0.08 -8.61 9.50
C LEU A 140 0.89 -9.11 10.56
N TRP A 141 0.50 -8.99 11.82
CA TRP A 141 1.24 -9.50 12.97
C TRP A 141 0.29 -9.84 14.13
N ARG A 142 0.81 -10.48 15.18
CA ARG A 142 0.02 -10.87 16.37
C ARG A 142 0.38 -10.06 17.60
N GLU A 143 -0.59 -9.63 18.38
CA GLU A 143 -0.38 -9.05 19.71
C GLU A 143 -1.22 -9.81 20.73
N GLY A 144 -0.56 -10.69 21.49
CA GLY A 144 -1.29 -11.65 22.34
C GLY A 144 -2.22 -12.52 21.51
N ASP A 145 -3.50 -12.48 21.85
CA ASP A 145 -4.55 -13.25 21.18
C ASP A 145 -5.14 -12.56 19.94
N ASP A 146 -4.77 -11.31 19.67
CA ASP A 146 -5.32 -10.53 18.58
C ASP A 146 -4.43 -10.56 17.32
N TYR A 147 -5.10 -10.49 16.17
CA TYR A 147 -4.50 -10.13 14.91
C TYR A 147 -4.44 -8.61 14.78
N VAL A 148 -3.29 -8.09 14.36
CA VAL A 148 -3.08 -6.67 14.09
C VAL A 148 -2.63 -6.51 12.64
N MET A 149 -3.33 -5.68 11.88
CA MET A 149 -3.00 -5.36 10.50
C MET A 149 -2.75 -3.86 10.33
N ASP A 150 -1.53 -3.50 9.98
CA ASP A 150 -1.17 -2.16 9.56
C ASP A 150 -1.34 -2.05 8.04
N LEU A 151 -2.21 -1.14 7.61
CA LEU A 151 -2.48 -0.80 6.21
C LEU A 151 -1.84 0.55 5.91
N VAL A 152 -0.65 0.53 5.31
CA VAL A 152 0.03 1.76 4.91
C VAL A 152 -0.49 2.20 3.55
N LEU A 153 -1.16 3.35 3.50
CA LEU A 153 -1.76 3.87 2.26
C LEU A 153 -0.69 4.43 1.32
N ARG A 154 -0.83 4.13 0.03
CA ARG A 154 0.13 4.51 -1.02
C ARG A 154 -0.59 5.05 -2.24
N ASN A 155 0.06 5.94 -2.97
CA ASN A 155 -0.44 6.47 -4.22
C ASN A 155 0.73 6.56 -5.21
N ASN A 156 0.56 5.92 -6.37
CA ASN A 156 1.60 5.76 -7.39
C ASN A 156 1.55 6.83 -8.49
N ARG A 157 0.81 7.92 -8.27
CA ARG A 157 0.64 8.98 -9.26
C ARG A 157 1.98 9.62 -9.60
N THR A 158 2.19 9.86 -10.89
CA THR A 158 3.30 10.66 -11.42
C THR A 158 2.78 11.98 -11.98
N THR A 159 3.66 12.97 -12.11
CA THR A 159 3.42 14.21 -12.86
C THR A 159 4.61 14.49 -13.78
N PRO A 160 4.50 15.39 -14.78
CA PRO A 160 5.65 15.76 -15.61
C PRO A 160 6.87 16.24 -14.80
N GLU A 161 6.64 16.93 -13.69
CA GLU A 161 7.68 17.42 -12.77
C GLU A 161 8.20 16.33 -11.81
N ARG A 162 7.45 15.23 -11.67
CA ARG A 162 7.74 14.09 -10.79
C ARG A 162 7.52 12.78 -11.53
N PRO A 163 8.34 12.47 -12.56
CA PRO A 163 8.12 11.32 -13.44
C PRO A 163 8.40 9.97 -12.74
N TYR A 164 9.06 9.99 -11.59
CA TYR A 164 9.37 8.81 -10.79
C TYR A 164 8.34 8.56 -9.66
N GLY A 165 7.39 9.48 -9.43
CA GLY A 165 6.37 9.38 -8.39
C GLY A 165 6.23 10.67 -7.60
N LEU A 166 5.01 11.15 -7.44
CA LEU A 166 4.71 12.39 -6.72
C LEU A 166 5.15 12.33 -5.25
N PHE A 167 5.01 11.16 -4.64
CA PHE A 167 5.36 10.89 -3.24
C PHE A 167 6.73 10.21 -3.08
N HIS A 168 7.53 10.19 -4.15
CA HIS A 168 8.88 9.62 -4.12
C HIS A 168 9.94 10.68 -3.91
N VAL A 169 11.12 10.21 -3.50
CA VAL A 169 12.32 11.04 -3.33
C VAL A 169 12.56 11.84 -4.62
N PRO A 170 12.82 13.16 -4.54
CA PRO A 170 13.16 13.96 -5.72
C PRO A 170 14.49 13.54 -6.35
N GLU A 171 14.64 13.78 -7.65
CA GLU A 171 15.83 13.36 -8.43
C GLU A 171 17.16 13.88 -7.87
N HIS A 172 17.19 15.11 -7.36
CA HIS A 172 18.41 15.69 -6.76
C HIS A 172 18.90 14.95 -5.50
N LEU A 173 18.08 14.07 -4.91
CA LEU A 173 18.42 13.22 -3.78
C LEU A 173 18.66 11.74 -4.17
N PHE A 174 18.65 11.40 -5.46
CA PHE A 174 18.84 10.01 -5.91
C PHE A 174 20.19 9.39 -5.56
N ARG A 175 21.20 10.22 -5.29
CA ARG A 175 22.48 9.76 -4.72
C ARG A 175 22.34 9.14 -3.31
N ILE A 176 21.26 9.44 -2.60
CA ILE A 176 20.91 8.85 -1.31
C ILE A 176 20.06 7.61 -1.53
N LYS A 177 18.93 7.77 -2.23
CA LYS A 177 18.04 6.66 -2.59
C LYS A 177 17.24 7.04 -3.84
N LYS A 178 17.40 6.24 -4.90
CA LYS A 178 16.62 6.35 -6.13
C LYS A 178 15.35 5.50 -6.11
N GLU A 179 15.38 4.41 -5.35
CA GLU A 179 14.29 3.45 -5.24
C GLU A 179 13.14 3.95 -4.36
N ASN A 180 11.96 3.35 -4.55
CA ASN A 180 10.80 3.62 -3.70
C ASN A 180 11.08 3.16 -2.26
N ILE A 181 10.33 3.72 -1.31
CA ILE A 181 10.32 3.24 0.07
C ILE A 181 9.71 1.84 0.08
N GLY A 182 10.48 0.80 0.35
CA GLY A 182 9.98 -0.57 0.45
C GLY A 182 9.29 -0.83 1.79
N LEU A 183 8.81 -2.06 1.95
CA LEU A 183 8.07 -2.49 3.15
C LEU A 183 8.88 -2.31 4.44
N ILE A 184 10.17 -2.67 4.43
CA ILE A 184 11.00 -2.55 5.64
C ILE A 184 11.24 -1.07 5.99
N GLU A 185 11.51 -0.22 5.00
CA GLU A 185 11.75 1.20 5.28
C GLU A 185 10.50 1.93 5.76
N ILE A 186 9.30 1.56 5.28
CA ILE A 186 8.05 2.17 5.77
C ILE A 186 7.74 1.78 7.21
N MET A 187 8.26 0.64 7.68
CA MET A 187 8.04 0.13 9.03
C MET A 187 8.98 0.74 10.07
N GLY A 188 10.12 1.30 9.65
CA GLY A 188 11.07 2.02 10.50
C GLY A 188 12.09 1.11 11.18
#